data_AF-A0A1G8CV90-F1
#
_entry.id   AF-A0A1G8CV90-F1
#
_cell.length_a   1.000
_cell.length_b   1.000
_cell.length_c   1.000
_cell.angle_alpha   90.00
_cell.angle_beta   90.00
_cell.angle_gamma   90.00
#
_symmetry.space_group_name_H-M   'P 1'
#
loop_
_entity.id
_entity.type
_entity.pdbx_description
1 polymer ?
#
loop_
_entity_poly.entity_id
_entity_poly.type
_entity_poly.pdbx_seq_one_letter_code
_entity_poly.pdbx_strand_id
1 'polypeptide(L)'
;MLSEHDQGTMNAKMLQDIYEEGYAGALIFSWQDEWFKRCWNTMDFDLPDRRPFGSNPQTSEQEFGLMAFDPGNKTSACYVDGDFSEWENADPLVSDPNFSIYVKSDEKYLYLRIAAQTYDFEQDTILIPIDSISNQGNSTYPKYNVTFERPSEFVIILNGKENSRILVDSYYDSFYYLYAKRVKLIEANPAYEARNSGIFNPEYLTLNKELYLPVDKQKLPFSKYETGKLLYGNGNPLSKDYNSLSDFFVQDNNLEIRIPWALLNVTDPSSAMVMDDLYKAGIQSIKTNGFYIGGILLKENHVVGSTTMNLFSWQEWDTPSFHERLKPSYFIIQDAFANIK
;
A
#
# COMPACT_ATOMS: atom_id res chain seq x y z
N MET A 1 2.80 -9.76 -7.80
CA MET A 1 3.18 -9.90 -6.38
C MET A 1 3.19 -11.38 -6.02
N LEU A 2 3.99 -11.78 -5.03
CA LEU A 2 4.08 -13.16 -4.53
C LEU A 2 3.80 -13.13 -3.03
N SER A 3 2.95 -14.04 -2.55
CA SER A 3 2.64 -14.16 -1.12
C SER A 3 3.77 -14.85 -0.34
N GLU A 4 3.72 -14.79 0.99
CA GLU A 4 4.61 -15.59 1.85
C GLU A 4 4.47 -17.10 1.57
N HIS A 5 3.28 -17.57 1.17
CA HIS A 5 3.08 -18.97 0.76
C HIS A 5 3.75 -19.27 -0.59
N ASP A 6 3.62 -18.37 -1.57
CA ASP A 6 4.26 -18.50 -2.89
C ASP A 6 5.78 -18.52 -2.77
N GLN A 7 6.35 -17.66 -1.93
CA GLN A 7 7.77 -17.63 -1.59
C GLN A 7 8.26 -19.01 -1.14
N GLY A 8 7.57 -19.64 -0.19
CA GLY A 8 7.91 -20.98 0.31
C GLY A 8 7.80 -22.05 -0.79
N THR A 9 6.71 -22.03 -1.55
CA THR A 9 6.45 -22.98 -2.63
C THR A 9 7.51 -22.92 -3.73
N MET A 10 7.86 -21.70 -4.17
CA MET A 10 8.89 -21.48 -5.18
C MET A 10 10.27 -21.93 -4.69
N ASN A 11 10.62 -21.60 -3.45
CA ASN A 11 11.90 -22.00 -2.86
C ASN A 11 12.00 -23.52 -2.66
N ALA A 12 10.92 -24.18 -2.22
CA ALA A 12 10.87 -25.64 -2.09
C ALA A 12 11.03 -26.33 -3.45
N LYS A 13 10.44 -25.78 -4.50
CA LYS A 13 10.62 -26.28 -5.87
C LYS A 13 12.06 -26.13 -6.35
N MET A 14 12.68 -24.96 -6.16
CA MET A 14 14.09 -24.75 -6.51
C MET A 14 15.03 -25.69 -5.73
N LEU A 15 14.71 -25.95 -4.46
CA LEU A 15 15.44 -26.92 -3.65
C LEU A 15 15.35 -28.34 -4.24
N GLN A 16 14.16 -28.75 -4.69
CA GLN A 16 13.96 -30.04 -5.37
C GLN A 16 14.79 -30.11 -6.67
N ASP A 17 14.73 -29.07 -7.50
CA ASP A 17 15.52 -29.00 -8.75
C ASP A 17 17.03 -29.11 -8.47
N ILE A 18 17.53 -28.44 -7.40
CA ILE A 18 18.94 -28.51 -7.00
C ILE A 18 19.35 -29.94 -6.62
N TYR A 19 18.47 -30.65 -5.90
CA TYR A 19 18.72 -32.03 -5.49
C TYR A 19 18.69 -33.00 -6.69
N GLU A 20 17.71 -32.86 -7.59
CA GLU A 20 17.57 -33.74 -8.77
C GLU A 20 18.75 -33.63 -9.74
N GLU A 21 19.34 -32.45 -9.87
CA GLU A 21 20.54 -32.21 -10.70
C GLU A 21 21.85 -32.68 -10.03
N GLY A 22 21.80 -33.24 -8.83
CA GLY A 22 22.96 -33.79 -8.13
C GLY A 22 23.96 -32.72 -7.66
N TYR A 23 23.50 -31.49 -7.44
CA TYR A 23 24.34 -30.43 -6.87
C TYR A 23 24.70 -30.74 -5.40
N ALA A 24 25.77 -30.10 -4.92
CA ALA A 24 26.34 -30.38 -3.60
C ALA A 24 25.45 -29.94 -2.41
N GLY A 25 24.46 -29.08 -2.63
CA GLY A 25 23.54 -28.59 -1.60
C GLY A 25 22.89 -27.26 -1.98
N ALA A 26 21.96 -26.82 -1.12
CA ALA A 26 21.22 -25.57 -1.27
C ALA A 26 21.36 -24.70 0.00
N LEU A 27 21.23 -23.40 -0.16
CA LEU A 27 21.25 -22.43 0.94
C LEU A 27 20.10 -21.44 0.76
N ILE A 28 19.40 -21.12 1.86
CA ILE A 28 18.42 -20.03 1.91
C ILE A 28 19.14 -18.76 2.33
N PHE A 29 18.97 -17.68 1.57
CA PHE A 29 19.74 -16.45 1.78
C PHE A 29 19.27 -15.64 2.98
N SER A 30 18.00 -15.24 3.08
CA SER A 30 17.59 -14.47 4.26
C SER A 30 16.71 -15.27 5.19
N TRP A 31 17.20 -15.41 6.42
CA TRP A 31 16.44 -15.92 7.55
C TRP A 31 15.31 -14.97 7.94
N GLN A 32 15.59 -13.66 7.97
CA GLN A 32 14.69 -12.64 8.50
C GLN A 32 14.48 -11.49 7.53
N ASP A 33 13.38 -10.76 7.72
CA ASP A 33 13.10 -9.51 7.04
C ASP A 33 14.03 -8.39 7.50
N GLU A 34 14.21 -7.39 6.63
CA GLU A 34 15.21 -6.34 6.81
C GLU A 34 14.61 -4.98 6.40
N TRP A 35 13.91 -4.31 7.32
CA TRP A 35 13.19 -3.05 7.04
C TRP A 35 14.09 -1.93 6.50
N PHE A 36 15.39 -1.95 6.79
CA PHE A 36 16.32 -0.93 6.29
C PHE A 36 16.68 -1.08 4.80
N LYS A 37 16.34 -2.21 4.16
CA LYS A 37 16.67 -2.45 2.76
C LYS A 37 15.89 -1.53 1.82
N ARG A 38 16.49 -1.32 0.66
CA ARG A 38 15.97 -0.46 -0.42
C ARG A 38 16.00 -1.21 -1.74
N CYS A 39 15.09 -0.88 -2.64
CA CYS A 39 15.09 -1.38 -4.01
C CYS A 39 15.31 -0.23 -5.00
N TRP A 40 15.92 -0.51 -6.14
CA TRP A 40 16.30 0.50 -7.14
C TRP A 40 15.11 1.31 -7.69
N ASN A 41 13.91 0.75 -7.65
CA ASN A 41 12.68 1.34 -8.18
C ASN A 41 11.90 2.16 -7.13
N THR A 42 12.25 2.07 -5.84
CA THR A 42 11.58 2.77 -4.73
C THR A 42 12.52 3.64 -3.89
N MET A 43 13.84 3.48 -4.01
CA MET A 43 14.84 4.17 -3.18
C MET A 43 14.87 5.70 -3.30
N ASP A 44 14.23 6.26 -4.32
CA ASP A 44 14.09 7.72 -4.50
C ASP A 44 12.87 8.28 -3.74
N PHE A 45 11.98 7.42 -3.21
CA PHE A 45 10.71 7.80 -2.58
C PHE A 45 10.72 7.69 -1.05
N ASP A 46 11.87 7.43 -0.43
CA ASP A 46 12.04 7.35 1.02
C ASP A 46 13.17 8.25 1.52
N LEU A 47 13.21 8.50 2.84
CA LEU A 47 14.34 9.17 3.48
C LEU A 47 15.45 8.14 3.80
N PRO A 48 16.65 8.24 3.19
CA PRO A 48 17.68 7.21 3.31
C PRO A 48 18.09 6.88 4.74
N ASP A 49 18.22 7.90 5.60
CA ASP A 49 18.66 7.76 6.98
C ASP A 49 17.54 7.31 7.93
N ARG A 50 16.29 7.20 7.42
CA ARG A 50 15.13 6.81 8.22
C ARG A 50 14.53 5.45 7.87
N ARG A 51 15.03 4.77 6.83
CA ARG A 51 14.57 3.44 6.40
C ARG A 51 14.43 2.40 7.53
N PRO A 52 15.36 2.29 8.50
CA PRO A 52 15.22 1.28 9.56
C PRO A 52 14.02 1.49 10.49
N PHE A 53 13.42 2.67 10.51
CA PHE A 53 12.37 3.03 11.47
C PHE A 53 10.96 2.80 10.95
N GLY A 54 10.77 2.37 9.70
CA GLY A 54 9.44 2.05 9.16
C GLY A 54 9.53 0.89 8.18
N SER A 55 8.53 0.01 8.20
CA SER A 55 8.42 -1.09 7.25
C SER A 55 7.70 -0.61 5.99
N ASN A 56 8.29 -0.85 4.83
CA ASN A 56 7.72 -0.46 3.55
C ASN A 56 7.45 -1.68 2.66
N PRO A 57 6.22 -2.22 2.64
CA PRO A 57 5.86 -3.39 1.83
C PRO A 57 5.85 -3.08 0.32
N GLN A 58 5.99 -1.82 -0.10
CA GLN A 58 6.16 -1.45 -1.52
C GLN A 58 7.61 -1.68 -1.99
N THR A 59 8.55 -1.89 -1.06
CA THR A 59 9.95 -2.18 -1.38
C THR A 59 10.20 -3.69 -1.28
N SER A 60 10.36 -4.34 -2.43
CA SER A 60 10.50 -5.80 -2.53
C SER A 60 11.63 -6.40 -1.71
N GLU A 61 12.69 -5.62 -1.44
CA GLU A 61 13.89 -6.09 -0.74
C GLU A 61 13.71 -6.23 0.78
N GLN A 62 12.64 -5.72 1.37
CA GLN A 62 12.46 -5.73 2.83
C GLN A 62 11.87 -7.05 3.38
N GLU A 63 11.17 -7.82 2.55
CA GLU A 63 10.30 -8.93 3.00
C GLU A 63 10.75 -10.33 2.51
N PHE A 64 12.03 -10.48 2.16
CA PHE A 64 12.55 -11.75 1.63
C PHE A 64 12.85 -12.82 2.68
N GLY A 65 12.80 -12.50 3.98
CA GLY A 65 13.06 -13.45 5.06
C GLY A 65 12.01 -14.55 5.18
N LEU A 66 12.34 -15.60 5.95
CA LEU A 66 11.40 -16.61 6.46
C LEU A 66 10.78 -16.21 7.80
N MET A 67 11.41 -15.26 8.50
CA MET A 67 10.94 -14.62 9.73
C MET A 67 10.60 -13.17 9.43
N ALA A 68 9.33 -12.79 9.61
CA ALA A 68 8.88 -11.42 9.57
C ALA A 68 9.23 -10.70 10.88
N PHE A 69 9.49 -9.40 10.76
CA PHE A 69 9.30 -8.46 11.85
C PHE A 69 8.05 -7.67 11.52
N ASP A 70 6.95 -7.96 12.21
CA ASP A 70 5.68 -7.26 12.04
C ASP A 70 5.57 -6.12 13.05
N PRO A 71 4.88 -5.02 12.72
CA PRO A 71 4.76 -3.85 13.59
C PRO A 71 4.05 -4.20 14.91
N GLY A 72 4.35 -3.44 15.97
CA GLY A 72 3.80 -3.63 17.31
C GLY A 72 4.57 -4.64 18.17
N ASN A 73 4.48 -4.50 19.50
CA ASN A 73 5.25 -5.31 20.45
C ASN A 73 4.85 -6.80 20.53
N LYS A 74 3.63 -7.14 20.10
CA LYS A 74 3.07 -8.51 20.19
C LYS A 74 2.13 -8.83 19.04
N THR A 75 1.38 -7.84 18.61
CA THR A 75 0.45 -7.86 17.48
C THR A 75 0.52 -6.50 16.80
N SER A 76 0.20 -6.46 15.51
CA SER A 76 0.02 -5.21 14.76
C SER A 76 -1.18 -4.42 15.27
N ALA A 77 -1.31 -3.16 14.83
CA ALA A 77 -2.39 -2.30 15.31
C ALA A 77 -3.78 -2.80 14.89
N CYS A 78 -3.86 -3.40 13.69
CA CYS A 78 -5.03 -4.09 13.13
C CYS A 78 -4.61 -5.20 12.17
N TYR A 79 -5.47 -6.20 12.00
CA TYR A 79 -5.44 -7.12 10.86
C TYR A 79 -6.68 -6.91 9.98
N VAL A 80 -6.55 -7.13 8.66
CA VAL A 80 -7.71 -7.06 7.74
C VAL A 80 -8.34 -8.44 7.64
N ASP A 81 -9.23 -8.77 8.56
CA ASP A 81 -9.77 -10.14 8.69
C ASP A 81 -11.27 -10.22 9.04
N GLY A 82 -11.91 -9.07 9.29
CA GLY A 82 -13.32 -9.00 9.65
C GLY A 82 -13.60 -9.18 11.15
N ASP A 83 -12.58 -9.34 11.98
CA ASP A 83 -12.68 -9.26 13.44
C ASP A 83 -12.42 -7.83 13.90
N PHE A 84 -13.50 -7.09 14.11
CA PHE A 84 -13.42 -5.68 14.50
C PHE A 84 -13.09 -5.44 15.99
N SER A 85 -12.76 -6.47 16.77
CA SER A 85 -12.51 -6.34 18.22
C SER A 85 -11.39 -5.33 18.53
N GLU A 86 -10.40 -5.22 17.65
CA GLU A 86 -9.30 -4.27 17.75
C GLU A 86 -9.81 -2.82 17.77
N TRP A 87 -10.98 -2.55 17.20
CA TRP A 87 -11.58 -1.23 17.06
C TRP A 87 -12.61 -0.87 18.15
N GLU A 88 -12.95 -1.76 19.08
CA GLU A 88 -14.06 -1.56 20.04
C GLU A 88 -13.96 -0.28 20.89
N ASN A 89 -12.73 0.18 21.16
CA ASN A 89 -12.47 1.39 21.97
C ASN A 89 -11.96 2.57 21.13
N ALA A 90 -12.06 2.50 19.80
CA ALA A 90 -11.67 3.59 18.92
C ALA A 90 -12.86 4.54 18.71
N ASP A 91 -12.61 5.84 18.77
CA ASP A 91 -13.56 6.84 18.32
C ASP A 91 -13.47 7.01 16.80
N PRO A 92 -14.58 7.25 16.10
CA PRO A 92 -14.53 7.54 14.67
C PRO A 92 -13.83 8.88 14.42
N LEU A 93 -12.97 8.92 13.41
CA LEU A 93 -12.36 10.17 12.96
C LEU A 93 -13.41 11.10 12.35
N VAL A 94 -14.32 10.50 11.56
CA VAL A 94 -15.47 11.17 10.94
C VAL A 94 -16.69 10.26 11.02
N SER A 95 -17.86 10.87 11.14
CA SER A 95 -19.14 10.17 11.22
C SER A 95 -20.23 10.98 10.53
N ASP A 96 -21.07 10.32 9.74
CA ASP A 96 -22.36 10.83 9.27
C ASP A 96 -23.46 9.81 9.61
N PRO A 97 -24.75 10.15 9.40
CA PRO A 97 -25.85 9.20 9.63
C PRO A 97 -25.76 7.86 8.88
N ASN A 98 -25.01 7.77 7.78
CA ASN A 98 -24.93 6.57 6.94
C ASN A 98 -23.71 5.70 7.25
N PHE A 99 -22.57 6.30 7.58
CA PHE A 99 -21.33 5.58 7.85
C PHE A 99 -20.38 6.35 8.78
N SER A 100 -19.39 5.63 9.32
CA SER A 100 -18.29 6.20 10.10
C SER A 100 -16.96 5.63 9.64
N ILE A 101 -15.91 6.46 9.68
CA ILE A 101 -14.53 6.06 9.36
C ILE A 101 -13.69 6.18 10.62
N TYR A 102 -13.05 5.07 10.97
CA TYR A 102 -12.08 4.96 12.06
C TYR A 102 -10.70 4.83 11.46
N VAL A 103 -9.69 5.42 12.12
CA VAL A 103 -8.33 5.44 11.61
C VAL A 103 -7.35 5.05 12.72
N LYS A 104 -6.42 4.18 12.37
CA LYS A 104 -5.27 3.79 13.19
C LYS A 104 -4.03 3.75 12.30
N SER A 105 -2.87 3.63 12.92
CA SER A 105 -1.63 3.43 12.19
C SER A 105 -0.58 2.70 13.02
N ASP A 106 0.42 2.15 12.35
CA ASP A 106 1.63 1.62 12.96
C ASP A 106 2.87 1.90 12.09
N GLU A 107 3.97 1.21 12.35
CA GLU A 107 5.24 1.38 11.65
C GLU A 107 5.21 0.98 10.17
N LYS A 108 4.14 0.32 9.70
CA LYS A 108 4.01 -0.21 8.34
C LYS A 108 2.81 0.34 7.57
N TYR A 109 1.69 0.54 8.25
CA TYR A 109 0.41 0.83 7.59
C TYR A 109 -0.37 1.98 8.25
N LEU A 110 -1.15 2.69 7.42
CA LEU A 110 -2.36 3.39 7.84
C LEU A 110 -3.54 2.41 7.72
N TYR A 111 -4.35 2.30 8.76
CA TYR A 111 -5.52 1.42 8.80
C TYR A 111 -6.81 2.23 8.82
N LEU A 112 -7.78 1.79 8.04
CA LEU A 112 -9.13 2.33 8.03
C LEU A 112 -10.14 1.23 8.38
N ARG A 113 -11.08 1.54 9.26
CA ARG A 113 -12.33 0.78 9.37
C ARG A 113 -13.49 1.64 8.93
N ILE A 114 -14.34 1.10 8.06
CA ILE A 114 -15.57 1.74 7.62
C ILE A 114 -16.74 0.95 8.19
N ALA A 115 -17.52 1.58 9.06
CA ALA A 115 -18.75 1.04 9.58
C ALA A 115 -19.93 1.69 8.85
N ALA A 116 -20.57 0.97 7.94
CA ALA A 116 -21.63 1.50 7.10
C ALA A 116 -22.88 0.60 7.16
N GLN A 117 -24.01 1.15 7.62
CA GLN A 117 -25.20 0.33 7.92
C GLN A 117 -25.99 -0.09 6.67
N THR A 118 -25.96 0.74 5.62
CA THR A 118 -26.77 0.53 4.42
C THR A 118 -25.93 0.40 3.15
N TYR A 119 -24.63 0.16 3.29
CA TYR A 119 -23.68 0.04 2.18
C TYR A 119 -23.72 -1.37 1.60
N ASP A 120 -24.06 -1.49 0.32
CA ASP A 120 -23.86 -2.72 -0.45
C ASP A 120 -22.47 -2.66 -1.11
N PHE A 121 -21.53 -3.46 -0.61
CA PHE A 121 -20.14 -3.43 -1.08
C PHE A 121 -20.00 -3.68 -2.60
N GLU A 122 -20.86 -4.49 -3.20
CA GLU A 122 -20.75 -4.85 -4.63
C GLU A 122 -21.44 -3.84 -5.56
N GLN A 123 -22.39 -3.04 -5.05
CA GLN A 123 -23.19 -2.11 -5.86
C GLN A 123 -22.88 -0.64 -5.57
N ASP A 124 -22.69 -0.30 -4.31
CA ASP A 124 -22.45 1.06 -3.85
C ASP A 124 -20.96 1.41 -3.93
N THR A 125 -20.65 2.70 -3.86
CA THR A 125 -19.26 3.18 -3.85
C THR A 125 -19.03 4.07 -2.63
N ILE A 126 -17.97 3.81 -1.88
CA ILE A 126 -17.42 4.76 -0.91
C ILE A 126 -16.15 5.35 -1.51
N LEU A 127 -16.09 6.68 -1.56
CA LEU A 127 -14.87 7.43 -1.88
C LEU A 127 -14.29 7.98 -0.57
N ILE A 128 -13.00 7.77 -0.33
CA ILE A 128 -12.29 8.31 0.82
C ILE A 128 -11.22 9.28 0.30
N PRO A 129 -11.51 10.58 0.21
CA PRO A 129 -10.52 11.59 -0.11
C PRO A 129 -9.52 11.76 1.04
N ILE A 130 -8.23 11.95 0.70
CA ILE A 130 -7.14 12.20 1.63
C ILE A 130 -6.35 13.43 1.16
N ASP A 131 -6.34 14.47 1.99
CA ASP A 131 -5.46 15.64 1.90
C ASP A 131 -4.24 15.37 2.78
N SER A 132 -3.10 15.18 2.13
CA SER A 132 -1.83 14.75 2.72
C SER A 132 -0.83 15.89 2.87
N ILE A 133 -0.95 16.92 2.03
CA ILE A 133 -0.04 18.06 1.96
C ILE A 133 -0.80 19.33 1.53
N SER A 134 -0.51 20.44 2.20
CA SER A 134 -1.17 21.71 1.94
C SER A 134 -0.89 22.29 0.54
N ASN A 135 -1.86 23.05 0.01
CA ASN A 135 -1.74 23.88 -1.21
C ASN A 135 -1.58 23.12 -2.54
N GLN A 136 -2.02 21.85 -2.60
CA GLN A 136 -2.13 21.07 -3.84
C GLN A 136 -3.34 20.12 -3.77
N GLY A 137 -3.42 19.15 -4.68
CA GLY A 137 -4.53 18.21 -4.76
C GLY A 137 -5.68 18.67 -5.65
N ASN A 138 -6.67 17.79 -5.80
CA ASN A 138 -7.88 18.04 -6.56
C ASN A 138 -9.06 18.35 -5.63
N SER A 139 -9.82 19.41 -5.91
CA SER A 139 -11.04 19.76 -5.17
C SER A 139 -12.28 19.03 -5.69
N THR A 140 -12.21 18.47 -6.90
CA THR A 140 -13.32 17.74 -7.52
C THR A 140 -12.83 16.44 -8.14
N TYR A 141 -13.74 15.48 -8.28
CA TYR A 141 -13.51 14.27 -9.06
C TYR A 141 -14.65 14.08 -10.07
N PRO A 142 -14.50 14.60 -11.30
CA PRO A 142 -15.56 14.62 -12.31
C PRO A 142 -16.13 13.24 -12.67
N LYS A 143 -15.32 12.18 -12.59
CA LYS A 143 -15.75 10.79 -12.86
C LYS A 143 -16.97 10.38 -12.03
N TYR A 144 -17.03 10.83 -10.77
CA TYR A 144 -18.12 10.56 -9.84
C TYR A 144 -19.01 11.79 -9.60
N ASN A 145 -18.75 12.90 -10.30
CA ASN A 145 -19.44 14.18 -10.12
C ASN A 145 -19.45 14.65 -8.64
N VAL A 146 -18.32 14.50 -7.94
CA VAL A 146 -18.17 14.88 -6.53
C VAL A 146 -17.24 16.08 -6.35
N THR A 147 -17.48 16.85 -5.29
CA THR A 147 -16.60 17.91 -4.78
C THR A 147 -16.17 17.51 -3.38
N PHE A 148 -14.87 17.60 -3.09
CA PHE A 148 -14.32 17.33 -1.77
C PHE A 148 -14.35 18.58 -0.90
N GLU A 149 -14.48 18.42 0.41
CA GLU A 149 -14.40 19.55 1.35
C GLU A 149 -13.01 20.21 1.30
N ARG A 150 -11.97 19.41 1.08
CA ARG A 150 -10.58 19.84 0.96
C ARG A 150 -9.97 19.29 -0.33
N PRO A 151 -9.12 20.08 -1.04
CA PRO A 151 -8.29 19.54 -2.10
C PRO A 151 -7.54 18.30 -1.61
N SER A 152 -7.60 17.20 -2.36
CA SER A 152 -7.09 15.90 -1.93
C SER A 152 -6.12 15.33 -2.97
N GLU A 153 -5.00 14.80 -2.50
CA GLU A 153 -4.01 14.14 -3.34
C GLU A 153 -4.36 12.67 -3.58
N PHE A 154 -5.12 12.04 -2.69
CA PHE A 154 -5.48 10.65 -2.86
C PHE A 154 -6.99 10.45 -2.73
N VAL A 155 -7.49 9.44 -3.44
CA VAL A 155 -8.86 8.94 -3.29
C VAL A 155 -8.81 7.42 -3.25
N ILE A 156 -9.27 6.85 -2.14
CA ILE A 156 -9.57 5.42 -2.07
C ILE A 156 -10.98 5.21 -2.59
N ILE A 157 -11.14 4.26 -3.50
CA ILE A 157 -12.42 3.83 -4.04
C ILE A 157 -12.69 2.43 -3.48
N LEU A 158 -13.82 2.28 -2.80
CA LEU A 158 -14.32 1.00 -2.30
C LEU A 158 -15.59 0.64 -3.06
N ASN A 159 -15.48 -0.34 -3.95
CA ASN A 159 -16.56 -0.82 -4.80
C ASN A 159 -16.23 -2.24 -5.27
N GLY A 160 -16.74 -3.25 -4.57
CA GLY A 160 -16.57 -4.65 -4.90
C GLY A 160 -15.14 -5.16 -4.75
N LYS A 161 -15.00 -6.49 -4.78
CA LYS A 161 -13.71 -7.17 -4.52
C LYS A 161 -12.64 -6.84 -5.55
N GLU A 162 -13.05 -6.56 -6.79
CA GLU A 162 -12.14 -6.42 -7.93
C GLU A 162 -11.91 -4.98 -8.40
N ASN A 163 -12.77 -4.03 -7.99
CA ASN A 163 -12.67 -2.64 -8.46
C ASN A 163 -12.09 -1.67 -7.43
N SER A 164 -11.99 -2.10 -6.17
CA SER A 164 -11.45 -1.30 -5.07
C SER A 164 -9.98 -0.95 -5.27
N ARG A 165 -9.62 0.32 -5.08
CA ARG A 165 -8.26 0.84 -5.39
C ARG A 165 -7.96 2.18 -4.72
N ILE A 166 -6.69 2.51 -4.60
CA ILE A 166 -6.17 3.83 -4.26
C ILE A 166 -5.68 4.50 -5.55
N LEU A 167 -6.04 5.76 -5.71
CA LEU A 167 -5.60 6.61 -6.81
C LEU A 167 -4.95 7.88 -6.27
N VAL A 168 -4.02 8.43 -7.04
CA VAL A 168 -3.29 9.66 -6.72
C VAL A 168 -3.63 10.78 -7.71
N ASP A 169 -3.68 12.03 -7.26
CA ASP A 169 -3.74 13.21 -8.11
C ASP A 169 -2.61 13.12 -9.15
N SER A 170 -2.97 13.24 -10.42
CA SER A 170 -2.01 13.19 -11.52
C SER A 170 -0.82 14.16 -11.37
N TYR A 171 -1.04 15.32 -10.72
CA TYR A 171 0.02 16.28 -10.41
C TYR A 171 0.96 15.81 -9.29
N TYR A 172 0.51 14.90 -8.43
CA TYR A 172 1.27 14.35 -7.31
C TYR A 172 1.69 12.88 -7.52
N ASP A 173 1.49 12.35 -8.72
CA ASP A 173 1.90 11.01 -9.12
C ASP A 173 3.43 10.92 -9.26
N SER A 174 4.07 10.36 -8.23
CA SER A 174 5.53 10.22 -8.13
C SER A 174 6.11 9.28 -9.20
N PHE A 175 5.35 8.24 -9.59
CA PHE A 175 5.70 7.35 -10.70
C PHE A 175 5.70 8.11 -12.03
N TYR A 176 4.62 8.81 -12.35
CA TYR A 176 4.54 9.60 -13.58
C TYR A 176 5.63 10.68 -13.62
N TYR A 177 5.83 11.41 -12.52
CA TYR A 177 6.88 12.42 -12.43
C TYR A 177 8.28 11.84 -12.70
N LEU A 178 8.63 10.73 -12.05
CA LEU A 178 9.93 10.12 -12.24
C LEU A 178 10.09 9.61 -13.68
N TYR A 179 9.17 8.78 -14.15
CA TYR A 179 9.36 8.02 -15.38
C TYR A 179 8.99 8.79 -16.65
N ALA A 180 7.98 9.67 -16.64
CA ALA A 180 7.59 10.47 -17.80
C ALA A 180 8.38 11.78 -17.87
N LYS A 181 8.44 12.52 -16.75
CA LYS A 181 9.00 13.87 -16.74
C LYS A 181 10.52 13.90 -16.58
N ARG A 182 11.06 13.16 -15.59
CA ARG A 182 12.49 13.22 -15.25
C ARG A 182 13.35 12.38 -16.18
N VAL A 183 13.04 11.09 -16.31
CA VAL A 183 13.89 10.16 -17.09
C VAL A 183 13.35 9.81 -18.47
N LYS A 184 12.12 10.25 -18.81
CA LYS A 184 11.51 10.12 -20.14
C LYS A 184 11.47 8.69 -20.69
N LEU A 185 11.17 7.73 -19.80
CA LEU A 185 11.02 6.31 -20.14
C LEU A 185 9.58 5.92 -20.49
N ILE A 186 8.61 6.77 -20.19
CA ILE A 186 7.20 6.61 -20.60
C ILE A 186 6.69 7.90 -21.26
N GLU A 187 5.56 7.80 -21.95
CA GLU A 187 4.94 8.94 -22.62
C GLU A 187 4.45 9.99 -21.62
N ALA A 188 4.73 11.27 -21.92
CA ALA A 188 4.28 12.40 -21.12
C ALA A 188 2.87 12.82 -21.54
N ASN A 189 2.03 13.14 -20.56
CA ASN A 189 0.71 13.71 -20.73
C ASN A 189 0.65 15.10 -20.06
N PRO A 190 0.62 16.21 -20.82
CA PRO A 190 0.59 17.55 -20.27
C PRO A 190 -0.59 17.81 -19.30
N ALA A 191 -1.71 17.09 -19.43
CA ALA A 191 -2.85 17.22 -18.53
C ALA A 191 -2.52 16.77 -17.09
N TYR A 192 -1.57 15.85 -16.92
CA TYR A 192 -1.14 15.37 -15.59
C TYR A 192 -0.24 16.37 -14.86
N GLU A 193 0.28 17.39 -15.55
CA GLU A 193 1.08 18.44 -14.93
C GLU A 193 0.23 19.66 -14.50
N ALA A 194 -1.08 19.61 -14.70
CA ALA A 194 -2.00 20.66 -14.29
C ALA A 194 -2.48 20.44 -12.85
N ARG A 195 -2.29 21.46 -12.00
CA ARG A 195 -2.85 21.48 -10.64
C ARG A 195 -4.38 21.50 -10.67
N ASN A 196 -5.00 20.78 -9.73
CA ASN A 196 -6.45 20.74 -9.55
C ASN A 196 -7.20 20.39 -10.87
N SER A 197 -6.67 19.43 -11.62
CA SER A 197 -7.22 18.98 -12.90
C SER A 197 -8.46 18.10 -12.76
N GLY A 198 -8.70 17.55 -11.56
CA GLY A 198 -9.70 16.54 -11.27
C GLY A 198 -9.32 15.14 -11.76
N ILE A 199 -8.06 14.94 -12.16
CA ILE A 199 -7.56 13.68 -12.71
C ILE A 199 -6.83 12.90 -11.60
N PHE A 200 -7.30 11.67 -11.36
CA PHE A 200 -6.67 10.72 -10.47
C PHE A 200 -6.12 9.52 -11.28
N ASN A 201 -4.83 9.25 -11.14
CA ASN A 201 -4.12 8.17 -11.81
C ASN A 201 -4.06 6.91 -10.93
N PRO A 202 -4.09 5.71 -11.54
CA PRO A 202 -3.64 4.51 -10.86
C PRO A 202 -2.16 4.61 -10.49
N GLU A 203 -1.81 4.14 -9.30
CA GLU A 203 -0.43 4.12 -8.82
C GLU A 203 0.33 2.91 -9.36
N TYR A 204 1.57 3.12 -9.79
CA TYR A 204 2.39 2.09 -10.41
C TYR A 204 3.76 1.92 -9.75
N LEU A 205 4.21 0.67 -9.65
CA LEU A 205 5.62 0.33 -9.43
C LEU A 205 6.26 -0.12 -10.74
N THR A 206 7.50 0.31 -10.98
CA THR A 206 8.26 -0.19 -12.13
C THR A 206 8.81 -1.58 -11.83
N LEU A 207 8.53 -2.54 -12.72
CA LEU A 207 9.10 -3.88 -12.65
C LEU A 207 10.39 -3.98 -13.47
N ASN A 208 10.39 -3.43 -14.69
CA ASN A 208 11.57 -3.41 -15.55
C ASN A 208 11.59 -2.13 -16.40
N LYS A 209 12.79 -1.56 -16.55
CA LYS A 209 13.04 -0.53 -17.57
C LYS A 209 13.14 -1.19 -18.94
N GLU A 210 12.95 -0.40 -19.99
CA GLU A 210 13.18 -0.85 -21.37
C GLU A 210 14.63 -1.33 -21.53
N LEU A 211 14.81 -2.52 -22.11
CA LEU A 211 16.11 -3.15 -22.29
C LEU A 211 16.26 -3.68 -23.72
N TYR A 212 17.39 -3.39 -24.35
CA TYR A 212 17.76 -4.00 -25.63
C TYR A 212 18.76 -5.13 -25.39
N LEU A 213 18.42 -6.34 -25.84
CA LEU A 213 19.26 -7.54 -25.80
C LEU A 213 20.00 -7.66 -27.15
N PRO A 214 21.31 -7.34 -27.22
CA PRO A 214 22.02 -7.24 -28.50
C PRO A 214 22.21 -8.59 -29.20
N VAL A 215 22.37 -9.67 -28.42
CA VAL A 215 22.55 -11.03 -28.94
C VAL A 215 21.27 -11.52 -29.62
N ASP A 216 20.14 -11.36 -28.95
CA ASP A 216 18.83 -11.79 -29.43
C ASP A 216 18.19 -10.77 -30.38
N LYS A 217 18.80 -9.58 -30.51
CA LYS A 217 18.26 -8.40 -31.20
C LYS A 217 16.83 -8.05 -30.75
N GLN A 218 16.51 -8.37 -29.49
CA GLN A 218 15.19 -8.21 -28.92
C GLN A 218 15.13 -6.95 -28.05
N LYS A 219 14.02 -6.23 -28.17
CA LYS A 219 13.70 -5.10 -27.29
C LYS A 219 12.63 -5.55 -26.29
N LEU A 220 12.96 -5.54 -25.00
CA LEU A 220 12.02 -5.76 -23.92
C LEU A 220 11.39 -4.42 -23.53
N PRO A 221 10.05 -4.31 -23.50
CA PRO A 221 9.38 -3.06 -23.18
C PRO A 221 9.51 -2.71 -21.70
N PHE A 222 9.28 -1.44 -21.38
CA PHE A 222 9.06 -1.00 -20.01
C PHE A 222 7.88 -1.76 -19.39
N SER A 223 8.03 -2.26 -18.16
CA SER A 223 7.01 -3.03 -17.46
C SER A 223 6.72 -2.44 -16.09
N LYS A 224 5.45 -2.43 -15.71
CA LYS A 224 4.94 -1.85 -14.47
C LYS A 224 3.80 -2.66 -13.89
N TYR A 225 3.53 -2.44 -12.60
CA TYR A 225 2.48 -3.10 -11.83
C TYR A 225 1.60 -2.05 -11.15
N GLU A 226 0.27 -2.16 -11.25
CA GLU A 226 -0.68 -1.28 -10.55
C GLU A 226 -0.70 -1.68 -9.07
N THR A 227 -0.03 -0.88 -8.24
CA THR A 227 0.12 -1.17 -6.81
C THR A 227 -1.03 -0.61 -5.96
N GLY A 228 -1.75 0.39 -6.49
CA GLY A 228 -2.95 0.92 -5.86
C GLY A 228 -4.18 0.02 -5.99
N LYS A 229 -4.16 -1.07 -6.78
CA LYS A 229 -5.30 -2.00 -6.88
C LYS A 229 -5.35 -2.89 -5.63
N LEU A 230 -6.36 -2.67 -4.80
CA LEU A 230 -6.48 -3.33 -3.51
C LEU A 230 -6.90 -4.79 -3.68
N LEU A 231 -6.27 -5.70 -2.94
CA LEU A 231 -6.58 -7.13 -2.97
C LEU A 231 -7.49 -7.53 -1.80
N TYR A 232 -8.65 -8.11 -2.12
CA TYR A 232 -9.54 -8.70 -1.11
C TYR A 232 -8.93 -9.99 -0.52
N GLY A 233 -8.99 -10.14 0.80
CA GLY A 233 -8.71 -11.41 1.48
C GLY A 233 -8.28 -11.22 2.93
N ASN A 234 -7.98 -12.32 3.61
CA ASN A 234 -7.67 -12.30 5.04
C ASN A 234 -6.17 -12.03 5.28
N GLY A 235 -5.86 -10.87 5.85
CA GLY A 235 -4.49 -10.45 6.16
C GLY A 235 -4.01 -10.82 7.57
N ASN A 236 -4.77 -11.60 8.35
CA ASN A 236 -4.36 -12.04 9.68
C ASN A 236 -3.47 -13.30 9.57
N PRO A 237 -2.20 -13.24 10.02
CA PRO A 237 -1.27 -14.37 9.91
C PRO A 237 -1.64 -15.59 10.76
N LEU A 238 -2.59 -15.47 11.69
CA LEU A 238 -3.12 -16.58 12.48
C LEU A 238 -4.31 -17.28 11.81
N SER A 239 -4.82 -16.72 10.71
CA SER A 239 -5.92 -17.30 9.95
C SER A 239 -5.47 -18.47 9.08
N LYS A 240 -6.36 -19.44 8.87
CA LYS A 240 -6.12 -20.55 7.93
C LYS A 240 -6.14 -20.11 6.47
N ASP A 241 -6.90 -19.05 6.17
CA ASP A 241 -7.05 -18.48 4.84
C ASP A 241 -6.16 -17.23 4.67
N TYR A 242 -5.08 -17.15 5.45
CA TYR A 242 -4.14 -16.03 5.44
C TYR A 242 -3.53 -15.83 4.05
N ASN A 243 -3.58 -14.59 3.57
CA ASN A 243 -2.87 -14.11 2.41
C ASN A 243 -2.13 -12.82 2.76
N SER A 244 -0.80 -12.88 2.73
CA SER A 244 0.06 -11.74 3.05
C SER A 244 -0.12 -10.54 2.13
N LEU A 245 -0.72 -10.73 0.95
CA LEU A 245 -0.99 -9.67 -0.04
C LEU A 245 -2.35 -8.99 0.13
N SER A 246 -3.21 -9.44 1.04
CA SER A 246 -4.56 -8.88 1.18
C SER A 246 -4.54 -7.47 1.76
N ASP A 247 -5.16 -6.51 1.11
CA ASP A 247 -5.20 -5.11 1.56
C ASP A 247 -6.48 -4.77 2.32
N PHE A 248 -7.55 -5.51 2.08
CA PHE A 248 -8.83 -5.25 2.74
C PHE A 248 -9.70 -6.50 2.91
N PHE A 249 -10.60 -6.42 3.89
CA PHE A 249 -11.61 -7.43 4.16
C PHE A 249 -12.97 -6.78 4.41
N VAL A 250 -14.04 -7.54 4.18
CA VAL A 250 -15.42 -7.08 4.36
C VAL A 250 -16.20 -8.16 5.12
N GLN A 251 -16.84 -7.77 6.22
CA GLN A 251 -17.70 -8.61 7.05
C GLN A 251 -18.92 -7.80 7.50
N ASP A 252 -20.14 -8.30 7.22
CA ASP A 252 -21.41 -7.66 7.59
C ASP A 252 -21.49 -6.15 7.25
N ASN A 253 -21.09 -5.80 6.01
CA ASN A 253 -21.02 -4.41 5.50
C ASN A 253 -20.08 -3.46 6.28
N ASN A 254 -19.22 -4.01 7.12
CA ASN A 254 -18.09 -3.32 7.71
C ASN A 254 -16.82 -3.71 6.96
N LEU A 255 -15.92 -2.75 6.78
CA LEU A 255 -14.70 -2.92 5.99
C LEU A 255 -13.49 -2.58 6.83
N GLU A 256 -12.41 -3.30 6.61
CA GLU A 256 -11.08 -2.98 7.13
C GLU A 256 -10.12 -2.88 5.96
N ILE A 257 -9.26 -1.88 5.97
CA ILE A 257 -8.27 -1.65 4.93
C ILE A 257 -6.94 -1.34 5.63
N ARG A 258 -5.86 -1.91 5.12
CA ARG A 258 -4.49 -1.51 5.46
C ARG A 258 -3.82 -0.90 4.24
N ILE A 259 -3.14 0.23 4.44
CA ILE A 259 -2.59 1.04 3.37
C ILE A 259 -1.11 1.27 3.65
N PRO A 260 -0.20 0.72 2.83
CA PRO A 260 1.22 1.02 2.93
C PRO A 260 1.44 2.53 2.93
N TRP A 261 2.23 3.03 3.88
CA TRP A 261 2.58 4.45 3.95
C TRP A 261 3.11 5.01 2.62
N ALA A 262 3.89 4.21 1.90
CA ALA A 262 4.45 4.58 0.61
C ALA A 262 3.40 4.79 -0.52
N LEU A 263 2.20 4.18 -0.45
CA LEU A 263 1.10 4.48 -1.39
C LEU A 263 0.52 5.88 -1.16
N LEU A 264 0.74 6.47 0.01
CA LEU A 264 0.30 7.83 0.32
C LEU A 264 1.44 8.84 0.19
N ASN A 265 2.48 8.50 -0.59
CA ASN A 265 3.73 9.27 -0.74
C ASN A 265 4.37 9.67 0.62
N VAL A 266 4.17 8.88 1.67
CA VAL A 266 4.90 9.05 2.94
C VAL A 266 6.32 8.54 2.76
N THR A 267 7.27 9.45 2.89
CA THR A 267 8.71 9.16 2.73
C THR A 267 9.38 8.69 4.02
N ASP A 268 8.80 9.02 5.17
CA ASP A 268 9.17 8.49 6.49
C ASP A 268 7.98 8.65 7.46
N PRO A 269 7.29 7.56 7.85
CA PRO A 269 6.20 7.65 8.81
C PRO A 269 6.70 7.99 10.22
N SER A 270 7.93 7.60 10.57
CA SER A 270 8.48 7.77 11.92
C SER A 270 8.68 9.23 12.32
N SER A 271 8.95 10.09 11.32
CA SER A 271 9.09 11.54 11.48
C SER A 271 7.97 12.31 10.78
N ALA A 272 6.84 11.67 10.44
CA ALA A 272 5.71 12.30 9.73
C ALA A 272 6.12 13.12 8.48
N MET A 273 6.93 12.51 7.59
CA MET A 273 7.44 13.14 6.38
C MET A 273 6.74 12.59 5.14
N VAL A 274 6.15 13.48 4.35
CA VAL A 274 5.55 13.19 3.04
C VAL A 274 6.40 13.79 1.93
N MET A 275 6.14 13.39 0.70
CA MET A 275 6.75 14.03 -0.47
C MET A 275 6.30 15.51 -0.57
N ASP A 276 7.20 16.44 -0.92
CA ASP A 276 6.83 17.84 -1.22
C ASP A 276 6.31 17.95 -2.67
N ASP A 277 5.92 19.16 -3.09
CA ASP A 277 5.54 19.45 -4.47
C ASP A 277 6.66 19.05 -5.45
N LEU A 278 6.36 18.00 -6.22
CA LEU A 278 7.23 17.38 -7.22
C LEU A 278 7.78 18.40 -8.24
N TYR A 279 7.02 19.43 -8.58
CA TYR A 279 7.39 20.41 -9.61
C TYR A 279 8.08 21.66 -9.04
N LYS A 280 8.22 21.76 -7.71
CA LYS A 280 8.96 22.83 -7.05
C LYS A 280 10.46 22.51 -6.95
N ALA A 281 10.81 21.33 -6.44
CA ALA A 281 12.20 20.94 -6.19
C ALA A 281 12.53 19.49 -6.58
N GLY A 282 11.62 18.80 -7.27
CA GLY A 282 11.73 17.35 -7.49
C GLY A 282 11.23 16.55 -6.31
N ILE A 283 11.63 15.27 -6.27
CA ILE A 283 11.27 14.38 -5.16
C ILE A 283 12.08 14.81 -3.94
N GLN A 284 11.40 15.49 -3.04
CA GLN A 284 11.90 15.98 -1.74
C GLN A 284 10.86 15.63 -0.68
N SER A 285 11.22 15.74 0.59
CA SER A 285 10.30 15.49 1.70
C SER A 285 9.99 16.76 2.48
N ILE A 286 8.76 16.86 2.96
CA ILE A 286 8.29 17.92 3.86
C ILE A 286 7.53 17.30 5.04
N LYS A 287 7.58 17.98 6.18
CA LYS A 287 6.83 17.60 7.37
C LYS A 287 5.33 17.80 7.13
N THR A 288 4.52 16.82 7.49
CA THR A 288 3.06 16.97 7.57
C THR A 288 2.60 16.99 9.03
N ASN A 289 1.44 17.61 9.28
CA ASN A 289 0.76 17.54 10.58
C ASN A 289 -0.14 16.29 10.70
N GLY A 290 -0.25 15.51 9.63
CA GLY A 290 -1.18 14.40 9.51
C GLY A 290 -2.02 14.50 8.24
N PHE A 291 -3.05 13.67 8.14
CA PHE A 291 -3.91 13.58 6.97
C PHE A 291 -5.32 14.03 7.29
N TYR A 292 -5.90 14.90 6.47
CA TYR A 292 -7.34 15.14 6.54
C TYR A 292 -8.06 14.06 5.72
N ILE A 293 -8.91 13.29 6.38
CA ILE A 293 -9.60 12.15 5.79
C ILE A 293 -11.10 12.37 5.96
N GLY A 294 -11.87 12.14 4.89
CA GLY A 294 -13.33 12.14 4.90
C GLY A 294 -13.88 11.00 4.07
N GLY A 295 -15.20 10.97 3.88
CA GLY A 295 -15.86 9.97 3.05
C GLY A 295 -17.05 10.52 2.30
N ILE A 296 -17.33 9.92 1.15
CA ILE A 296 -18.53 10.16 0.34
C ILE A 296 -19.12 8.81 -0.04
N LEU A 297 -20.37 8.56 0.34
CA LEU A 297 -21.12 7.37 -0.05
C LEU A 297 -21.99 7.69 -1.26
N LEU A 298 -21.84 6.89 -2.31
CA LEU A 298 -22.62 6.95 -3.54
C LEU A 298 -23.45 5.68 -3.72
N LYS A 299 -24.72 5.87 -4.10
CA LYS A 299 -25.63 4.81 -4.56
C LYS A 299 -26.12 5.16 -5.94
N GLU A 300 -26.01 4.24 -6.89
CA GLU A 300 -26.33 4.49 -8.30
C GLU A 300 -25.67 5.79 -8.84
N ASN A 301 -24.41 6.05 -8.45
CA ASN A 301 -23.65 7.27 -8.75
C ASN A 301 -24.22 8.59 -8.20
N HIS A 302 -25.17 8.55 -7.26
CA HIS A 302 -25.67 9.72 -6.55
C HIS A 302 -25.11 9.76 -5.13
N VAL A 303 -24.66 10.94 -4.70
CA VAL A 303 -24.19 11.15 -3.32
C VAL A 303 -25.39 11.04 -2.37
N VAL A 304 -25.31 10.10 -1.42
CA VAL A 304 -26.33 9.89 -0.38
C VAL A 304 -25.82 10.15 1.04
N GLY A 305 -24.50 10.22 1.21
CA GLY A 305 -23.85 10.57 2.47
C GLY A 305 -22.49 11.21 2.22
N SER A 306 -22.12 12.17 3.05
CA SER A 306 -20.81 12.83 3.00
C SER A 306 -20.44 13.27 4.40
N THR A 307 -19.19 13.05 4.79
CA THR A 307 -18.66 13.53 6.08
C THR A 307 -17.91 14.84 5.89
N THR A 308 -17.52 15.47 7.00
CA THR A 308 -16.40 16.41 6.96
C THR A 308 -15.07 15.66 6.71
N MET A 309 -13.98 16.38 6.46
CA MET A 309 -12.61 15.87 6.43
C MET A 309 -11.86 16.31 7.68
N ASN A 310 -11.62 15.37 8.59
CA ASN A 310 -10.97 15.65 9.88
C ASN A 310 -9.52 15.17 9.87
N LEU A 311 -8.68 15.87 10.65
CA LEU A 311 -7.25 15.58 10.76
C LEU A 311 -7.00 14.31 11.59
N PHE A 312 -6.39 13.31 10.97
CA PHE A 312 -5.71 12.22 11.63
C PHE A 312 -4.23 12.55 11.75
N SER A 313 -3.71 12.57 12.98
CA SER A 313 -2.28 12.68 13.28
C SER A 313 -1.83 11.43 14.02
N TRP A 314 -0.59 11.01 13.78
CA TRP A 314 0.01 9.86 14.46
C TRP A 314 1.20 10.30 15.31
N GLN A 315 1.55 9.48 16.29
CA GLN A 315 2.73 9.71 17.11
C GLN A 315 3.99 9.44 16.28
N GLU A 316 4.99 10.30 16.41
CA GLU A 316 6.32 10.08 15.85
C GLU A 316 7.12 9.11 16.72
N TRP A 317 8.14 8.48 16.13
CA TRP A 317 9.02 7.56 16.85
C TRP A 317 10.45 7.60 16.33
N ASP A 318 11.40 7.31 17.22
CA ASP A 318 12.81 7.07 16.88
C ASP A 318 13.23 5.62 17.11
N THR A 319 12.34 4.81 17.66
CA THR A 319 12.56 3.36 17.82
C THR A 319 11.25 2.66 17.50
N PRO A 320 11.16 1.92 16.38
CA PRO A 320 9.94 1.21 16.02
C PRO A 320 9.68 0.09 17.01
N SER A 321 8.40 -0.22 17.23
CA SER A 321 7.99 -1.45 17.87
C SER A 321 7.77 -2.55 16.82
N PHE A 322 8.21 -3.76 17.14
CA PHE A 322 8.02 -4.92 16.27
C PHE A 322 8.02 -6.21 17.08
N HIS A 323 7.54 -7.28 16.46
CA HIS A 323 7.61 -8.63 16.98
C HIS A 323 7.96 -9.62 15.86
N GLU A 324 8.61 -10.71 16.25
CA GLU A 324 9.01 -11.77 15.34
C GLU A 324 7.84 -12.70 15.04
N ARG A 325 7.69 -13.08 13.76
CA ARG A 325 6.76 -14.11 13.32
C ARG A 325 7.40 -14.99 12.25
N LEU A 326 7.29 -16.30 12.42
CA LEU A 326 7.63 -17.24 11.33
C LEU A 326 6.55 -17.19 10.25
N LYS A 327 6.96 -16.95 9.01
CA LYS A 327 6.08 -16.91 7.84
C LYS A 327 5.64 -18.31 7.44
N PRO A 328 4.52 -18.48 6.72
CA PRO A 328 4.15 -19.76 6.10
C PRO A 328 5.29 -20.38 5.28
N SER A 329 6.12 -19.56 4.61
CA SER A 329 7.30 -20.02 3.88
C SER A 329 8.29 -20.80 4.73
N TYR A 330 8.46 -20.44 6.02
CA TYR A 330 9.35 -21.16 6.92
C TYR A 330 8.96 -22.63 7.04
N PHE A 331 7.67 -22.90 7.29
CA PHE A 331 7.18 -24.27 7.51
C PHE A 331 7.22 -25.09 6.22
N ILE A 332 6.88 -24.49 5.07
CA ILE A 332 7.00 -25.14 3.76
C ILE A 332 8.46 -25.56 3.50
N ILE A 333 9.41 -24.68 3.83
CA ILE A 333 10.83 -24.95 3.63
C ILE A 333 11.35 -25.99 4.62
N GLN A 334 10.93 -25.92 5.89
CA GLN A 334 11.24 -26.94 6.89
C GLN A 334 10.83 -28.34 6.41
N ASP A 335 9.61 -28.48 5.89
CA ASP A 335 9.11 -29.75 5.36
C ASP A 335 9.88 -30.18 4.10
N ALA A 336 10.21 -29.26 3.20
CA ALA A 336 10.97 -29.56 1.99
C ALA A 336 12.38 -30.12 2.30
N PHE A 337 13.11 -29.47 3.21
CA PHE A 337 14.43 -29.94 3.64
C PHE A 337 14.37 -31.28 4.37
N ALA A 338 13.30 -31.57 5.12
CA ALA A 338 13.14 -32.85 5.80
C ALA A 338 12.90 -34.04 4.84
N ASN A 339 12.39 -33.76 3.63
CA ASN A 339 11.99 -34.78 2.67
C ASN A 339 13.05 -35.09 1.60
N ILE A 340 14.06 -34.23 1.44
CA ILE A 340 15.20 -34.48 0.55
C ILE A 340 16.20 -35.40 1.25
N LYS A 341 16.61 -36.48 0.58
CA LYS A 341 17.40 -37.57 1.16
C LYS A 341 18.59 -37.96 0.31
#